data_AF-A0A969NHM5-F1
#
_entry.id   AF-A0A969NHM5-F1
#
_cell.length_a   1.000
_cell.length_b   1.000
_cell.length_c   1.000
_cell.angle_alpha   90.00
_cell.angle_beta   90.00
_cell.angle_gamma   90.00
#
_symmetry.space_group_name_H-M   'P 1'
#
loop_
_entity.id
_entity.type
_entity.pdbx_description
1 polymer ?
#
loop_
_entity_poly.entity_id
_entity_poly.type
_entity_poly.pdbx_seq_one_letter_code
_entity_poly.pdbx_strand_id
1 'polypeptide(L)' 'MIIFDKEATSYDGWYQTEKGKLIDEVETSLAIELLQPKRGMKVLDVGCGTGNYSIKLAKAGCNVTAIDVSQKC' A
#
# COMPACT_ATOMS: atom_id res chain seq x y z
N MET A 1 -7.14 20.92 6.23
CA MET A 1 -6.89 19.67 6.99
C MET A 1 -7.37 18.55 6.10
N ILE A 2 -6.46 17.69 5.66
CA ILE A 2 -6.82 16.52 4.85
C ILE A 2 -7.36 15.46 5.82
N ILE A 3 -8.40 14.74 5.41
CA ILE A 3 -9.20 13.89 6.31
C ILE A 3 -8.35 12.81 7.00
N PHE A 4 -7.28 12.33 6.36
CA PHE A 4 -6.42 11.26 6.87
C PHE A 4 -5.14 11.75 7.60
N ASP A 5 -4.92 13.07 7.71
CA ASP A 5 -3.71 13.63 8.36
C ASP A 5 -3.55 13.22 9.84
N LYS A 6 -4.64 12.87 10.52
CA LYS A 6 -4.62 12.46 11.93
C LYS A 6 -4.42 10.96 12.11
N GLU A 7 -4.89 10.18 11.16
CA GLU A 7 -4.92 8.72 11.25
C GLU A 7 -3.63 8.09 10.73
N ALA A 8 -2.89 8.78 9.85
CA ALA A 8 -1.65 8.29 9.24
C ALA A 8 -0.69 7.66 10.28
N THR A 9 -0.44 8.34 11.39
CA THR A 9 0.52 7.92 12.42
C THR A 9 0.17 6.60 13.13
N SER A 10 -1.09 6.18 13.11
CA SER A 10 -1.55 4.94 13.78
C SER A 10 -2.09 3.90 12.81
N TYR A 11 -2.20 4.24 11.52
CA TYR A 11 -2.83 3.40 10.50
C TYR A 11 -2.14 2.03 10.40
N ASP A 12 -0.81 2.03 10.33
CA ASP A 12 0.00 0.81 10.22
C ASP A 12 -0.09 -0.09 11.46
N GLY A 13 -0.47 0.47 12.61
CA GLY A 13 -0.65 -0.30 13.84
C GLY A 13 -1.73 -1.37 13.73
N TRP A 14 -2.78 -1.13 12.93
CA TRP A 14 -3.86 -2.10 12.72
C TRP A 14 -3.37 -3.35 11.99
N TYR A 15 -2.49 -3.18 11.00
CA TYR A 15 -1.86 -4.27 10.26
C TYR A 15 -0.92 -5.14 11.12
N GLN A 16 -0.59 -4.72 12.35
CA GLN A 16 0.17 -5.55 13.28
C GLN A 16 -0.70 -6.52 14.09
N THR A 17 -2.02 -6.33 14.12
CA THR A 17 -2.95 -7.25 14.76
C THR A 17 -3.07 -8.54 13.95
N GLU A 18 -3.40 -9.67 14.59
CA GLU A 18 -3.58 -10.96 13.91
C GLU A 18 -4.64 -10.87 12.80
N LYS A 19 -5.76 -10.22 13.10
CA LYS A 19 -6.84 -9.97 12.12
C LYS A 19 -6.38 -9.06 10.98
N GLY A 20 -5.66 -7.98 11.29
CA GLY A 20 -5.16 -7.04 10.29
C GLY A 20 -4.17 -7.70 9.32
N LYS A 21 -3.27 -8.56 9.82
CA LYS A 21 -2.35 -9.34 8.99
C LYS A 21 -3.08 -10.28 8.04
N LEU A 22 -4.06 -11.03 8.55
CA LEU A 22 -4.84 -11.94 7.72
C LEU A 22 -5.58 -11.20 6.59
N ILE A 23 -6.20 -10.06 6.90
CA ILE A 23 -6.89 -9.25 5.90
C ILE A 23 -5.91 -8.72 4.86
N ASP A 24 -4.77 -8.18 5.31
CA ASP A 24 -3.73 -7.66 4.42
C ASP A 24 -3.17 -8.72 3.47
N GLU A 25 -2.94 -9.93 3.97
CA GLU A 25 -2.47 -11.06 3.17
C GLU A 25 -3.47 -11.44 2.07
N VAL A 26 -4.77 -11.52 2.41
CA VAL A 26 -5.84 -11.85 1.47
C VAL A 26 -5.99 -10.75 0.41
N GLU A 27 -6.11 -9.49 0.84
CA GLU A 27 -6.27 -8.35 -0.07
C GLU A 27 -5.05 -8.16 -0.98
N THR A 28 -3.84 -8.32 -0.43
CA THR A 28 -2.60 -8.28 -1.21
C THR A 28 -2.58 -9.39 -2.25
N SER A 29 -2.91 -10.63 -1.86
CA SER A 29 -2.87 -11.77 -2.78
C SER A 29 -3.83 -11.58 -3.96
N LEU A 30 -5.05 -11.12 -3.69
CA LEU A 30 -6.05 -10.81 -4.73
C LEU A 30 -5.58 -9.66 -5.65
N ALA A 31 -5.01 -8.60 -5.08
CA ALA A 31 -4.48 -7.49 -5.87
C ALA A 31 -3.34 -7.94 -6.79
N ILE A 32 -2.43 -8.78 -6.30
CA ILE A 32 -1.30 -9.30 -7.09
C ILE A 32 -1.79 -10.23 -8.21
N GLU A 33 -2.79 -11.07 -7.94
CA GLU A 33 -3.40 -11.94 -8.95
C GLU A 33 -4.04 -11.13 -10.08
N LEU A 34 -4.75 -10.05 -9.74
CA LEU A 34 -5.39 -9.16 -10.71
C LEU A 34 -4.38 -8.33 -11.51
N LEU A 35 -3.39 -7.74 -10.83
CA LEU A 35 -2.44 -6.81 -11.45
C LEU A 35 -1.33 -7.53 -12.21
N GLN A 36 -1.04 -8.79 -11.87
CA GLN A 36 0.04 -9.59 -12.46
C GLN A 36 1.35 -8.81 -12.62
N PRO A 37 1.91 -8.27 -11.53
CA PRO A 37 3.07 -7.39 -11.59
C PRO A 37 4.28 -8.09 -12.21
N LYS A 38 5.03 -7.35 -13.03
CA LYS A 38 6.24 -7.85 -13.69
C LYS A 38 7.42 -6.95 -13.36
N ARG A 39 8.60 -7.54 -13.27
CA ARG A 39 9.84 -6.77 -13.05
C ARG A 39 9.98 -5.68 -14.13
N GLY A 40 10.20 -4.44 -13.70
CA GLY A 40 10.31 -3.26 -14.55
C GLY A 40 8.98 -2.63 -14.98
N MET A 41 7.83 -3.22 -14.62
CA MET A 41 6.51 -2.63 -14.89
C MET A 41 6.39 -1.29 -14.16
N LYS A 42 5.93 -0.27 -14.88
CA LYS A 42 5.65 1.05 -14.28
C LYS A 42 4.27 1.02 -13.63
N VAL A 43 4.20 1.38 -12.36
CA VAL A 43 2.95 1.41 -11.59
C VAL A 43 2.78 2.79 -10.97
N LEU A 44 1.57 3.33 -11.04
CA LEU A 44 1.15 4.52 -10.29
C LEU A 44 0.16 4.09 -9.20
N ASP A 45 0.52 4.30 -7.95
CA ASP A 45 -0.33 4.06 -6.78
C ASP A 45 -0.87 5.42 -6.28
N VAL A 46 -2.18 5.65 -6.45
CA VAL A 46 -2.85 6.91 -6.14
C VAL A 46 -3.66 6.77 -4.86
N GLY A 47 -3.41 7.64 -3.88
CA GLY A 47 -3.91 7.46 -2.52
C GLY A 47 -3.12 6.38 -1.78
N CYS A 48 -1.79 6.38 -1.98
CA CYS A 48 -0.93 5.31 -1.50
C CYS A 48 -0.84 5.22 0.03
N GLY A 49 -1.27 6.27 0.75
CA GLY A 49 -1.15 6.38 2.21
C GLY A 49 0.28 6.11 2.67
N THR A 50 0.43 5.21 3.63
CA THR A 50 1.72 4.76 4.17
C THR A 50 2.50 3.82 3.23
N GLY A 51 1.93 3.48 2.07
CA GLY A 51 2.60 2.74 1.01
C GLY A 51 2.43 1.23 1.08
N ASN A 52 1.35 0.73 1.70
CA ASN A 52 1.12 -0.71 1.91
C ASN A 52 1.29 -1.53 0.60
N TYR A 53 0.62 -1.12 -0.48
CA TYR A 53 0.76 -1.76 -1.80
C TYR A 53 2.02 -1.33 -2.55
N SER A 54 2.33 -0.03 -2.53
CA SER A 54 3.52 0.54 -3.16
C SER A 54 4.81 -0.23 -2.83
N ILE A 55 5.04 -0.50 -1.54
CA ILE A 55 6.24 -1.20 -1.07
C ILE A 55 6.25 -2.65 -1.55
N LYS A 56 5.10 -3.34 -1.53
CA LYS A 56 4.98 -4.74 -1.97
C LYS A 56 5.21 -4.87 -3.47
N LEU A 57 4.66 -3.96 -4.27
CA LEU A 57 4.86 -3.93 -5.73
C LEU A 57 6.30 -3.57 -6.10
N ALA A 58 6.94 -2.66 -5.36
CA ALA A 58 8.37 -2.36 -5.53
C ALA A 58 9.24 -3.59 -5.19
N LYS A 59 8.93 -4.32 -4.11
CA LYS A 59 9.60 -5.59 -3.76
C LYS A 59 9.39 -6.68 -4.81
N ALA A 60 8.24 -6.69 -5.50
CA ALA A 60 7.99 -7.55 -6.66
C ALA A 60 8.76 -7.11 -7.93
N GLY A 61 9.55 -6.03 -7.87
CA GLY A 61 10.42 -5.55 -8.93
C GLY A 61 9.77 -4.53 -9.87
N CYS A 62 8.59 -4.00 -9.54
CA CYS A 62 7.97 -2.92 -10.30
C CYS A 62 8.70 -1.58 -10.06
N ASN A 63 8.60 -0.68 -11.03
CA ASN A 63 8.99 0.72 -10.87
C ASN A 63 7.76 1.53 -10.44
N VAL A 64 7.63 1.76 -9.14
CA VAL A 64 6.43 2.35 -8.53
C VAL A 64 6.61 3.85 -8.34
N THR A 65 5.63 4.64 -8.79
CA THR A 65 5.40 6.02 -8.36
C THR A 65 4.19 6.01 -7.44
N ALA A 66 4.33 6.56 -6.24
CA ALA A 66 3.30 6.59 -5.22
C ALA A 66 2.94 8.05 -4.91
N ILE A 67 1.65 8.38 -4.89
CA ILE A 67 1.18 9.73 -4.56
C ILE A 67 0.06 9.64 -3.53
N ASP A 68 0.12 10.51 -2.54
CA ASP A 68 -0.96 10.79 -1.62
C ASP A 68 -1.10 12.29 -1.42
N VAL A 69 -2.30 12.74 -1.10
CA VAL A 69 -2.56 14.15 -0.78
C VAL A 69 -2.09 14.46 0.65
N SER A 70 -2.12 13.48 1.54
CA SER A 70 -1.54 13.55 2.88
C SER A 70 -0.02 13.64 2.79
N GLN A 71 0.57 14.60 3.50
CA GLN A 71 2.03 14.66 3.67
C GLN A 71 2.53 13.83 4.86
N LYS A 72 1.62 13.15 5.56
CA LYS A 72 1.92 12.36 6.75
C LYS A 72 1.79 10.88 6.43
N CYS A 73 2.75 10.12 6.92
CA CYS A 73 2.84 8.67 6.87
C CYS A 73 3.08 8.16 8.29
#